data_AF-A0A7J8M5C4-F1
#
_entry.id   AF-A0A7J8M5C4-F1
#
_cell.length_a   1.000
_cell.length_b   1.000
_cell.length_c   1.000
_cell.angle_alpha   90.00
_cell.angle_beta   90.00
_cell.angle_gamma   90.00
#
_symmetry.space_group_name_H-M   'P 1'
#
loop_
_entity.id
_entity.type
_entity.pdbx_description
1 polymer ?
#
loop_
_entity_poly.entity_id
_entity_poly.type
_entity_poly.pdbx_seq_one_letter_code
_entity_poly.pdbx_strand_id
1 'polypeptide(L)'
;MDMLIKKYKDLHKGKKRLCLITNAIHPIKDSFEGSKEDQVMTIAEQMAAQGMKIESIVVRGRLSRDANKGVMDENDHLLSIFSKKTRTRIVYVDTPTSLLGALKTRRVTPVTVFRGHLELSPQMKIKVWVYKKTQEEKFPTLKKYSEKAAASNKLATHQVKVSYEYKSVDGSSTSVIPPEQRIKGYRYGPQVVPISTAEWDAVKFKPEKGIKVLGFTDASKIKRHCYMKDVYLFIAEPGNTRATLAVSAIARAMKEMNAVAILRCVWRQGQQNVVVGVLTPNISQNYKIPDSFYFNVLPFAEDVREYQFPSFNSFPASWQPNDQQQKAADELVQMLDLAPSGKEALLPEFTPNPVL
;
A
#
# COMPACT_ATOMS: atom_id res chain seq x y z
N MET A 1 -22.79 -3.13 -21.16
CA MET A 1 -21.77 -2.49 -22.03
C MET A 1 -22.37 -1.30 -22.76
N ASP A 2 -23.43 -1.50 -23.55
CA ASP A 2 -24.08 -0.47 -24.38
C ASP A 2 -24.48 0.80 -23.64
N MET A 3 -25.01 0.71 -22.42
CA MET A 3 -25.31 1.90 -21.61
C MET A 3 -24.07 2.78 -21.38
N LEU A 4 -22.91 2.17 -21.12
CA LEU A 4 -21.66 2.93 -20.93
C LEU A 4 -21.19 3.55 -22.24
N ILE A 5 -21.33 2.84 -23.36
CA ILE A 5 -20.98 3.36 -24.69
C ILE A 5 -21.87 4.56 -25.05
N LYS A 6 -23.19 4.38 -24.95
CA LYS A 6 -24.18 5.40 -25.30
C LYS A 6 -24.06 6.64 -24.42
N LYS A 7 -23.86 6.45 -23.11
CA LYS A 7 -23.81 7.56 -22.14
C LYS A 7 -22.47 8.32 -22.16
N TYR A 8 -21.36 7.62 -22.38
CA TYR A 8 -20.03 8.22 -22.18
C TYR A 8 -19.21 8.44 -23.44
N LYS A 9 -19.65 7.97 -24.62
CA LYS A 9 -19.01 8.14 -25.95
C LYS A 9 -17.51 8.49 -25.83
N ASP A 10 -17.18 9.76 -26.14
CA ASP A 10 -15.82 10.35 -26.12
C ASP A 10 -15.62 11.47 -25.08
N LEU A 11 -16.68 11.88 -24.37
CA LEU A 11 -16.66 13.04 -23.46
C LEU A 11 -16.00 12.74 -22.11
N HIS A 12 -16.00 11.48 -21.68
CA HIS A 12 -15.41 11.08 -20.40
C HIS A 12 -14.12 10.28 -20.58
N LYS A 13 -12.99 10.93 -20.27
CA LYS A 13 -11.66 10.30 -20.15
C LYS A 13 -11.47 9.47 -18.87
N GLY A 14 -12.55 9.19 -18.14
CA GLY A 14 -12.52 8.43 -16.89
C GLY A 14 -12.39 6.92 -17.14
N LYS A 15 -11.91 6.18 -16.13
CA LYS A 15 -11.84 4.70 -16.20
C LYS A 15 -13.26 4.11 -16.20
N LYS A 16 -13.60 3.33 -17.22
CA LYS A 16 -14.89 2.64 -17.34
C LYS A 16 -14.82 1.29 -16.60
N ARG A 17 -15.61 1.12 -15.54
CA ARG A 17 -15.64 -0.10 -14.70
C ARG A 17 -17.06 -0.66 -14.62
N LEU A 18 -17.18 -1.97 -14.78
CA LEU A 18 -18.38 -2.75 -14.52
C LEU A 18 -18.11 -3.69 -13.35
N CYS A 19 -19.06 -3.81 -12.43
CA CYS A 19 -19.02 -4.78 -11.35
C CYS A 19 -20.21 -5.73 -11.53
N LEU A 20 -19.93 -7.00 -11.81
CA LEU A 20 -20.93 -8.05 -11.91
C LEU A 20 -21.00 -8.77 -10.57
N ILE A 21 -22.16 -8.75 -9.92
CA ILE A 21 -22.42 -9.52 -8.70
C ILE A 21 -23.40 -10.63 -9.08
N THR A 22 -23.00 -11.88 -8.90
CA THR A 22 -23.79 -13.05 -9.31
C THR A 22 -23.53 -14.24 -8.39
N ASN A 23 -24.47 -15.17 -8.29
CA ASN A 23 -24.24 -16.47 -7.66
C ASN A 23 -23.72 -17.53 -8.65
N ALA A 24 -23.76 -17.24 -9.95
CA ALA A 24 -23.28 -18.09 -11.05
C ALA A 24 -23.90 -19.51 -11.09
N ILE A 25 -25.11 -19.70 -10.54
CA ILE A 25 -25.79 -21.01 -10.49
C ILE A 25 -26.79 -21.23 -11.62
N HIS A 26 -27.19 -20.17 -12.33
CA HIS A 26 -28.24 -20.24 -13.34
C HIS A 26 -27.65 -20.46 -14.74
N PRO A 27 -28.30 -21.25 -15.61
CA PRO A 27 -27.91 -21.40 -17.00
C PRO A 27 -27.95 -20.05 -17.72
N ILE A 28 -26.93 -19.81 -18.54
CA ILE A 28 -26.92 -18.67 -19.46
C ILE A 28 -27.53 -19.07 -20.80
N LYS A 29 -28.09 -18.09 -21.52
CA LYS A 29 -28.62 -18.30 -22.86
C LYS A 29 -27.53 -18.82 -23.79
N ASP A 30 -27.91 -19.72 -24.68
CA ASP A 30 -27.04 -20.16 -25.77
C ASP A 30 -26.73 -19.00 -26.70
N SER A 31 -25.53 -19.04 -27.29
CA SER A 31 -25.06 -18.06 -28.26
C SER A 31 -25.90 -18.14 -29.53
N PHE A 32 -26.20 -16.97 -30.12
CA PHE A 32 -26.90 -16.90 -31.42
C PHE A 32 -26.00 -17.38 -32.58
N GLU A 33 -24.68 -17.23 -32.44
CA GLU A 33 -23.65 -17.72 -33.36
C GLU A 33 -22.43 -18.22 -32.56
N GLY A 34 -21.88 -19.38 -32.94
CA GLY A 34 -20.70 -19.97 -32.28
C GLY A 34 -20.99 -20.59 -30.90
N SER A 35 -19.95 -20.80 -30.10
CA SER A 35 -20.08 -21.27 -28.71
C SER A 35 -20.29 -20.13 -27.71
N LYS A 36 -20.77 -20.44 -26.50
CA LYS A 36 -20.87 -19.46 -25.39
C LYS A 36 -19.51 -18.84 -25.06
N GLU A 37 -18.44 -19.60 -25.18
CA GLU A 37 -17.08 -19.12 -24.97
C GLU A 37 -16.68 -18.08 -26.01
N ASP A 38 -17.00 -18.31 -27.29
CA ASP A 38 -16.69 -17.37 -28.39
C ASP A 38 -17.41 -16.03 -28.21
N GLN A 39 -18.67 -16.09 -27.77
CA GLN A 39 -19.44 -14.90 -27.47
C GLN A 39 -18.82 -14.11 -26.31
N VAL A 40 -18.46 -14.80 -25.22
CA VAL A 40 -17.80 -14.18 -24.06
C VAL A 40 -16.43 -13.60 -24.44
N MET A 41 -15.66 -14.29 -25.27
CA MET A 41 -14.39 -13.83 -25.82
C MET A 41 -14.57 -12.55 -26.63
N THR A 42 -15.54 -12.52 -27.54
CA THR A 42 -15.84 -11.36 -28.38
C THR A 42 -16.23 -10.15 -27.51
N ILE A 43 -17.09 -10.35 -26.51
CA ILE A 43 -17.49 -9.29 -25.57
C ILE A 43 -16.26 -8.81 -24.78
N ALA A 44 -15.44 -9.73 -24.26
CA ALA A 44 -14.25 -9.37 -23.48
C ALA A 44 -13.24 -8.56 -24.31
N GLU A 45 -13.10 -8.87 -25.59
CA GLU A 45 -12.23 -8.14 -26.53
C GLU A 45 -12.78 -6.76 -26.86
N GLN A 46 -14.08 -6.63 -27.13
CA GLN A 46 -14.72 -5.32 -27.31
C GLN A 46 -14.59 -4.45 -26.06
N MET A 47 -14.78 -5.04 -24.87
CA MET A 47 -14.58 -4.34 -23.61
C MET A 47 -13.14 -3.87 -23.44
N ALA A 48 -12.15 -4.73 -23.74
CA ALA A 48 -10.74 -4.38 -23.67
C ALA A 48 -10.36 -3.26 -24.66
N ALA A 49 -10.87 -3.32 -25.90
CA ALA A 49 -10.64 -2.30 -26.93
C ALA A 49 -11.18 -0.93 -26.51
N GLN A 50 -12.30 -0.89 -25.80
CA GLN A 50 -12.90 0.34 -25.26
C GLN A 50 -12.36 0.75 -23.88
N GLY A 51 -11.34 0.06 -23.37
CA GLY A 51 -10.73 0.32 -22.06
C GLY A 51 -11.65 0.05 -20.87
N MET A 52 -12.69 -0.76 -21.06
CA MET A 52 -13.62 -1.18 -20.01
C MET A 52 -13.07 -2.37 -19.22
N LYS A 53 -13.25 -2.35 -17.90
CA LYS A 53 -12.85 -3.45 -17.01
C LYS A 53 -14.07 -4.01 -16.29
N ILE A 54 -14.19 -5.34 -16.24
CA ILE A 54 -15.26 -6.02 -15.51
C ILE A 54 -14.70 -6.78 -14.32
N GLU A 55 -15.17 -6.47 -13.12
CA GLU A 55 -14.87 -7.25 -11.92
C GLU A 55 -16.07 -8.11 -11.57
N SER A 56 -15.82 -9.40 -11.33
CA SER A 56 -16.87 -10.37 -11.03
C SER A 56 -16.78 -10.76 -9.57
N ILE A 57 -17.87 -10.56 -8.84
CA ILE A 57 -18.04 -10.96 -7.44
C ILE A 57 -19.04 -12.12 -7.44
N VAL A 58 -18.54 -13.31 -7.15
CA VAL A 58 -19.32 -14.53 -7.12
C VAL A 58 -19.74 -14.80 -5.67
N VAL A 59 -21.02 -14.61 -5.37
CA VAL A 59 -21.57 -14.80 -4.03
C VAL A 59 -22.24 -16.17 -3.96
N ARG A 60 -21.51 -17.12 -3.37
CA ARG A 60 -21.99 -18.48 -3.11
C ARG A 60 -21.90 -18.65 -1.61
N GLY A 61 -23.00 -18.37 -0.91
CA GLY A 61 -23.08 -18.65 0.52
C GLY A 61 -23.03 -20.16 0.78
N ARG A 62 -23.71 -20.64 1.84
CA ARG A 62 -24.03 -22.07 1.93
C ARG A 62 -24.99 -22.42 0.80
N LEU A 63 -24.48 -22.98 -0.30
CA LEU A 63 -25.27 -23.36 -1.47
C LEU A 63 -26.47 -24.22 -1.03
N SER A 64 -27.66 -23.96 -1.58
CA SER A 64 -28.81 -24.85 -1.43
C SER A 64 -28.53 -26.16 -2.17
N ARG A 65 -29.20 -27.25 -1.76
CA ARG A 65 -29.05 -28.61 -2.31
C ARG A 65 -29.38 -28.72 -3.82
N ASP A 66 -29.84 -27.64 -4.45
CA ASP A 66 -30.35 -27.61 -5.84
C ASP A 66 -29.35 -27.03 -6.87
N ALA A 67 -28.11 -26.75 -6.46
CA ALA A 67 -27.11 -26.16 -7.37
C ALA A 67 -26.56 -27.18 -8.38
N ASN A 68 -26.80 -26.97 -9.68
CA ASN A 68 -26.22 -27.79 -10.74
C ASN A 68 -24.72 -27.48 -10.91
N LYS A 69 -23.88 -28.42 -10.47
CA LYS A 69 -22.41 -28.29 -10.50
C LYS A 69 -21.85 -28.06 -11.90
N GLY A 70 -22.41 -28.70 -12.93
CA GLY A 70 -21.96 -28.52 -14.32
C GLY A 70 -22.16 -27.08 -14.82
N VAL A 71 -23.31 -26.49 -14.50
CA VAL A 71 -23.63 -25.09 -14.85
C VAL A 71 -22.74 -24.11 -14.08
N MET A 72 -22.42 -24.41 -12.82
CA MET A 72 -21.52 -23.59 -12.03
C MET A 72 -20.10 -23.58 -12.58
N ASP A 73 -19.58 -24.76 -12.94
CA ASP A 73 -18.24 -24.92 -13.49
C ASP A 73 -18.12 -24.23 -14.88
N GLU A 74 -19.15 -24.36 -15.73
CA GLU A 74 -19.26 -23.64 -17.01
C GLU A 74 -19.24 -22.12 -16.80
N ASN A 75 -20.09 -21.60 -15.90
CA ASN A 75 -20.16 -20.18 -15.62
C ASN A 75 -18.85 -19.63 -15.01
N ASP A 76 -18.20 -20.37 -14.12
CA ASP A 76 -16.88 -19.99 -13.58
C ASP A 76 -15.82 -19.94 -14.67
N HIS A 77 -15.84 -20.90 -15.60
CA HIS A 77 -14.95 -20.90 -16.74
C HIS A 77 -15.12 -19.63 -17.58
N LEU A 78 -16.36 -19.28 -17.92
CA LEU A 78 -16.69 -18.08 -18.69
C LEU A 78 -16.30 -16.78 -17.96
N LEU A 79 -16.54 -16.69 -16.65
CA LEU A 79 -16.09 -15.55 -15.85
C LEU A 79 -14.55 -15.46 -15.83
N SER A 80 -13.84 -16.59 -15.82
CA SER A 80 -12.38 -16.65 -15.89
C SER A 80 -11.83 -16.02 -17.18
N ILE A 81 -12.56 -16.14 -18.29
CA ILE A 81 -12.20 -15.54 -19.58
C ILE A 81 -12.21 -14.02 -19.47
N PHE A 82 -13.30 -13.44 -18.95
CA PHE A 82 -13.41 -12.00 -18.71
C PHE A 82 -12.28 -11.47 -17.83
N SER A 83 -11.97 -12.19 -16.76
CA SER A 83 -10.90 -11.85 -15.82
C SER A 83 -9.53 -11.80 -16.49
N LYS A 84 -9.19 -12.84 -17.27
CA LYS A 84 -7.91 -12.95 -18.00
C LYS A 84 -7.76 -11.84 -19.05
N LYS A 85 -8.80 -11.59 -19.84
CA LYS A 85 -8.76 -10.63 -20.96
C LYS A 85 -8.80 -9.18 -20.49
N THR A 86 -9.66 -8.84 -19.52
CA THR A 86 -9.78 -7.47 -18.99
C THR A 86 -8.79 -7.13 -17.87
N ARG A 87 -7.95 -8.11 -17.48
CA ARG A 87 -6.95 -8.02 -16.38
C ARG A 87 -7.57 -7.59 -15.06
N THR A 88 -8.67 -8.24 -14.71
CA THR A 88 -9.43 -8.00 -13.48
C THR A 88 -9.34 -9.21 -12.57
N ARG A 89 -9.99 -9.14 -11.40
CA ARG A 89 -9.99 -10.21 -10.40
C ARG A 89 -11.41 -10.75 -10.30
N ILE A 90 -11.53 -12.06 -10.12
CA ILE A 90 -12.75 -12.71 -9.65
C ILE A 90 -12.63 -12.82 -8.14
N VAL A 91 -13.68 -12.44 -7.41
CA VAL A 91 -13.75 -12.57 -5.96
C VAL A 91 -14.86 -13.54 -5.62
N TYR A 92 -14.51 -14.66 -5.02
CA TYR A 92 -15.49 -15.56 -4.41
C TYR A 92 -15.78 -15.08 -3.00
N VAL A 93 -17.06 -14.98 -2.67
CA VAL A 93 -17.56 -14.43 -1.41
C VAL A 93 -18.43 -15.49 -0.76
N ASP A 94 -17.91 -16.07 0.32
CA ASP A 94 -18.59 -17.12 1.08
C ASP A 94 -19.40 -16.55 2.26
N THR A 95 -19.02 -15.37 2.76
CA THR A 95 -19.67 -14.70 3.90
C THR A 95 -20.07 -13.25 3.58
N PRO A 96 -21.10 -12.69 4.24
CA PRO A 96 -21.46 -11.28 4.09
C PRO A 96 -20.31 -10.32 4.41
N THR A 97 -19.45 -10.64 5.37
CA THR A 97 -18.30 -9.81 5.73
C THR A 97 -17.26 -9.75 4.60
N SER A 98 -17.03 -10.87 3.92
CA SER A 98 -16.15 -10.93 2.75
C SER A 98 -16.65 -10.08 1.57
N LEU A 99 -17.97 -9.79 1.50
CA LEU A 99 -18.55 -8.93 0.46
C LEU A 99 -18.07 -7.48 0.58
N LEU A 100 -17.91 -6.98 1.82
CA LEU A 100 -17.42 -5.62 2.08
C LEU A 100 -16.01 -5.42 1.51
N GLY A 101 -15.17 -6.46 1.59
CA GLY A 101 -13.84 -6.51 1.01
C GLY A 101 -13.79 -6.69 -0.51
N ALA A 102 -14.80 -7.34 -1.07
CA ALA A 102 -14.91 -7.59 -2.50
C ALA A 102 -15.21 -6.30 -3.29
N LEU A 103 -16.01 -5.40 -2.72
CA LEU A 103 -16.38 -4.13 -3.33
C LEU A 103 -15.41 -3.01 -2.96
N LYS A 104 -14.38 -2.81 -3.79
CA LYS A 104 -13.52 -1.61 -3.68
C LYS A 104 -14.28 -0.36 -4.15
N THR A 105 -14.75 0.46 -3.22
CA THR A 105 -15.44 1.75 -3.47
C THR A 105 -14.53 2.77 -4.15
N ARG A 106 -13.23 2.77 -3.81
CA ARG A 106 -12.22 3.66 -4.41
C ARG A 106 -11.00 2.86 -4.88
N ARG A 107 -10.58 3.05 -6.14
CA ARG A 107 -9.28 2.56 -6.66
C ARG A 107 -8.39 3.76 -7.00
N VAL A 108 -7.39 4.01 -6.17
CA VAL A 108 -6.37 5.03 -6.43
C VAL A 108 -5.33 4.45 -7.38
N THR A 109 -5.03 5.18 -8.46
CA THR A 109 -3.91 4.78 -9.34
C THR A 109 -2.60 4.99 -8.59
N PRO A 110 -1.72 3.98 -8.51
CA PRO A 110 -0.45 4.16 -7.83
C PRO A 110 0.36 5.24 -8.54
N VAL A 111 0.89 6.19 -7.78
CA VAL A 111 1.77 7.25 -8.26
C VAL A 111 3.21 6.88 -7.93
N THR A 112 4.12 7.12 -8.87
CA THR A 112 5.54 6.88 -8.66
C THR A 112 6.09 7.86 -7.62
N VAL A 113 6.74 7.32 -6.58
CA VAL A 113 7.49 8.07 -5.59
C VAL A 113 8.80 8.58 -6.17
N PHE A 114 9.45 7.76 -6.99
CA PHE A 114 10.71 8.06 -7.65
C PHE A 114 10.76 7.43 -9.05
N ARG A 115 11.43 8.14 -9.96
CA ARG A 115 11.85 7.66 -11.27
C ARG A 115 13.30 8.11 -11.47
N GLY A 116 14.17 7.18 -11.81
CA GLY A 116 15.59 7.47 -12.00
C GLY A 116 16.44 6.20 -11.95
N HIS A 117 17.70 6.37 -11.60
CA HIS A 117 18.66 5.29 -11.56
C HIS A 117 18.80 4.70 -10.14
N LEU A 118 18.79 3.37 -10.07
CA LEU A 118 19.39 2.59 -8.99
C LEU A 118 20.87 2.41 -9.32
N GLU A 119 21.73 3.04 -8.55
CA GLU A 119 23.18 3.00 -8.73
C GLU A 119 23.78 1.89 -7.86
N LEU A 120 24.29 0.84 -8.52
CA LEU A 120 25.04 -0.23 -7.86
C LEU A 120 26.51 0.18 -7.70
N SER A 121 27.04 0.86 -8.72
CA SER A 121 28.36 1.47 -8.74
C SER A 121 28.31 2.76 -9.59
N PRO A 122 29.35 3.61 -9.58
CA PRO A 122 29.39 4.80 -10.43
C PRO A 122 29.18 4.50 -11.92
N GLN A 123 29.61 3.31 -12.38
CA GLN A 123 29.49 2.86 -13.77
C GLN A 123 28.21 2.05 -14.03
N MET A 124 27.68 1.33 -13.02
CA MET A 124 26.52 0.46 -13.17
C MET A 124 25.25 1.10 -12.61
N LYS A 125 24.38 1.55 -13.52
CA LYS A 125 23.12 2.24 -13.20
C LYS A 125 21.94 1.59 -13.89
N ILE A 126 20.88 1.28 -13.14
CA ILE A 126 19.67 0.63 -13.68
C ILE A 126 18.49 1.58 -13.55
N LYS A 127 17.73 1.78 -14.63
CA LYS A 127 16.52 2.62 -14.57
C LYS A 127 15.39 1.91 -13.85
N VAL A 128 14.90 2.49 -12.76
CA VAL A 128 13.85 1.92 -11.91
C VAL A 128 12.77 2.95 -11.60
N TRP A 129 11.56 2.45 -11.41
CA TRP A 129 10.42 3.20 -10.90
C TRP A 129 10.03 2.66 -9.53
N VAL A 130 9.73 3.55 -8.60
CA VAL A 130 9.39 3.19 -7.22
C VAL A 130 7.96 3.62 -6.92
N TYR A 131 7.18 2.71 -6.35
CA TYR A 131 5.79 2.92 -5.94
C TYR A 131 5.63 2.67 -4.45
N LYS A 132 4.62 3.25 -3.83
CA LYS A 132 4.17 2.78 -2.51
C LYS A 132 3.37 1.50 -2.66
N LYS A 133 3.76 0.43 -1.95
CA LYS A 133 2.99 -0.82 -1.87
C LYS A 133 1.91 -0.71 -0.81
N THR A 134 2.26 -0.16 0.36
CA THR A 134 1.34 0.08 1.47
C THR A 134 1.31 1.57 1.79
N GLN A 135 0.16 2.04 2.27
CA GLN A 135 -0.02 3.37 2.80
C GLN A 135 -1.24 3.36 3.72
N GLU A 136 -1.13 4.00 4.88
CA GLU A 136 -2.27 4.25 5.76
C GLU A 136 -3.32 5.11 5.05
N GLU A 137 -4.55 4.61 4.97
CA GLU A 137 -5.69 5.38 4.47
C GLU A 137 -6.26 6.24 5.61
N LYS A 138 -6.36 7.55 5.35
CA LYS A 138 -6.80 8.55 6.32
C LYS A 138 -8.11 9.16 5.87
N PHE A 139 -8.95 9.54 6.84
CA PHE A 139 -10.12 10.36 6.56
C PHE A 139 -9.75 11.71 5.93
N PRO A 140 -10.61 12.24 5.07
CA PRO A 140 -10.53 13.64 4.68
C PRO A 140 -10.54 14.54 5.92
N THR A 141 -9.66 15.55 5.95
CA THR A 141 -9.61 16.50 7.06
C THR A 141 -10.92 17.30 7.14
N LEU A 142 -11.57 17.28 8.32
CA LEU A 142 -12.75 18.11 8.58
C LEU A 142 -12.34 19.59 8.71
N LYS A 143 -13.14 20.48 8.12
CA LYS A 143 -12.96 21.94 8.25
C LYS A 143 -13.91 22.49 9.32
N LYS A 144 -13.44 23.47 10.11
CA LYS A 144 -14.28 24.18 11.08
C LYS A 144 -15.28 25.07 10.36
N TYR A 145 -16.55 24.93 10.73
CA TYR A 145 -17.68 25.68 10.17
C TYR A 145 -18.28 26.59 11.25
N SER A 146 -18.76 27.77 10.87
CA SER A 146 -19.50 28.66 11.76
C SER A 146 -20.83 29.11 11.17
N GLU A 147 -21.89 28.96 11.98
CA GLU A 147 -23.25 29.43 11.67
C GLU A 147 -23.43 30.94 11.87
N LYS A 148 -22.44 31.64 12.44
CA LYS A 148 -22.53 33.08 12.74
C LYS A 148 -22.38 34.00 11.53
N ALA A 149 -22.07 33.48 10.35
CA ALA A 149 -22.00 34.30 9.14
C ALA A 149 -23.42 34.55 8.59
N ALA A 150 -23.70 35.80 8.21
CA ALA A 150 -25.03 36.23 7.79
C ALA A 150 -25.55 35.41 6.59
N ALA A 151 -26.73 34.80 6.75
CA ALA A 151 -27.37 33.93 5.76
C ALA A 151 -27.69 34.63 4.42
N SER A 152 -27.63 35.97 4.35
CA SER A 152 -27.96 36.72 3.13
C SER A 152 -26.81 36.81 2.12
N ASN A 153 -25.59 36.42 2.49
CA ASN A 153 -24.41 36.62 1.63
C ASN A 153 -24.00 35.32 0.93
N LYS A 154 -24.46 35.13 -0.31
CA LYS A 154 -24.22 33.91 -1.13
C LYS A 154 -22.75 33.59 -1.43
N LEU A 155 -21.83 34.50 -1.11
CA LEU A 155 -20.37 34.36 -1.27
C LEU A 155 -19.65 34.01 0.05
N ALA A 156 -20.36 33.95 1.19
CA ALA A 156 -19.76 33.62 2.47
C ALA A 156 -19.38 32.13 2.50
N THR A 157 -18.10 31.83 2.70
CA THR A 157 -17.58 30.47 2.72
C THR A 157 -17.83 29.72 4.04
N HIS A 158 -18.36 30.41 5.06
CA HIS A 158 -18.61 29.90 6.43
C HIS A 158 -17.41 29.19 7.09
N GLN A 159 -16.20 29.35 6.51
CA GLN A 159 -14.97 28.75 6.99
C GLN A 159 -14.37 29.61 8.10
N VAL A 160 -14.08 28.98 9.24
CA VAL A 160 -13.44 29.67 10.37
C VAL A 160 -11.95 29.83 10.07
N LYS A 161 -11.49 31.09 9.95
CA LYS A 161 -10.07 31.42 9.87
C LYS A 161 -9.51 31.63 11.28
N VAL A 162 -8.54 30.80 11.67
CA VAL A 162 -7.83 30.95 12.95
C VAL A 162 -6.59 31.79 12.72
N SER A 163 -6.40 32.83 13.53
CA SER A 163 -5.16 33.60 13.59
C SER A 163 -4.53 33.46 14.98
N TYR A 164 -3.21 33.49 15.04
CA TYR A 164 -2.44 33.32 16.28
C TYR A 164 -1.63 34.57 16.56
N GLU A 165 -1.78 35.09 17.78
CA GLU A 165 -0.98 36.18 18.32
C GLU A 165 -0.02 35.61 19.36
N TYR A 166 1.22 36.13 19.38
CA TYR A 166 2.27 35.68 20.28
C TYR A 166 2.62 36.83 21.23
N LYS A 167 2.65 36.53 22.53
CA LYS A 167 2.97 37.47 23.61
C LYS A 167 4.14 36.93 24.43
N SER A 168 4.81 37.82 25.16
CA SER A 168 5.90 37.45 26.06
C SER A 168 5.37 36.55 27.19
N VAL A 169 6.17 35.53 27.57
CA VAL A 169 5.83 34.58 28.64
C VAL A 169 5.94 35.25 30.01
N ASP A 170 6.88 36.18 30.18
CA ASP A 170 7.23 36.78 31.48
C ASP A 170 6.22 37.83 31.95
N GLY A 171 5.15 38.09 31.18
CA GLY A 171 4.12 39.08 31.49
C GLY A 171 4.62 40.54 31.46
N SER A 172 5.90 40.77 31.18
CA SER A 172 6.55 42.08 31.16
C SER A 172 6.02 43.02 30.06
N SER A 173 5.39 42.46 29.01
CA SER A 173 4.75 43.23 27.95
C SER A 173 3.48 42.54 27.43
N THR A 174 2.35 43.24 27.50
CA THR A 174 1.05 42.79 26.93
C THR A 174 1.00 42.92 25.40
N SER A 175 1.99 43.57 24.80
CA SER A 175 2.07 43.83 23.35
C SER A 175 2.27 42.54 22.55
N VAL A 176 1.61 42.47 21.40
CA VAL A 176 1.75 41.37 20.44
C VAL A 176 3.08 41.54 19.72
N ILE A 177 3.93 40.51 19.76
CA ILE A 177 5.25 40.54 19.12
C ILE A 177 5.07 40.39 17.60
N PRO A 178 5.52 41.32 16.75
CA PRO A 178 5.41 41.21 15.29
C PRO A 178 6.17 40.00 14.74
N PRO A 179 5.73 39.38 13.63
CA PRO A 179 6.43 38.24 13.01
C PRO A 179 7.92 38.49 12.70
N GLU A 180 8.28 39.72 12.37
CA GLU A 180 9.66 40.10 12.01
C GLU A 180 10.63 40.08 13.20
N GLN A 181 10.11 40.25 14.41
CA GLN A 181 10.91 40.19 15.65
C GLN A 181 10.98 38.77 16.22
N ARG A 182 10.43 37.77 15.52
CA ARG A 182 10.39 36.38 15.97
C ARG A 182 11.50 35.58 15.30
N ILE A 183 12.36 34.97 16.12
CA ILE A 183 13.39 34.05 15.66
C ILE A 183 13.10 32.67 16.26
N LYS A 184 13.38 31.60 15.50
CA LYS A 184 13.22 30.23 16.00
C LYS A 184 14.37 29.92 16.97
N GLY A 185 14.00 29.57 18.20
CA GLY A 185 14.93 29.03 19.20
C GLY A 185 14.95 27.51 19.16
N TYR A 186 16.15 26.92 19.14
CA TYR A 186 16.36 25.48 19.24
C TYR A 186 16.97 25.17 20.60
N ARG A 187 16.42 24.16 21.29
CA ARG A 187 16.97 23.73 22.58
C ARG A 187 18.22 22.88 22.36
N TYR A 188 19.31 23.26 23.02
CA TYR A 188 20.55 22.50 23.07
C TYR A 188 20.93 22.31 24.54
N GLY A 189 20.50 21.17 25.11
CA GLY A 189 20.54 20.94 26.55
C GLY A 189 19.68 21.98 27.30
N PRO A 190 20.21 22.65 28.34
CA PRO A 190 19.48 23.69 29.08
C PRO A 190 19.39 25.03 28.33
N GLN A 191 20.19 25.25 27.29
CA GLN A 191 20.27 26.52 26.57
C GLN A 191 19.30 26.57 25.38
N VAL A 192 18.81 27.78 25.07
CA VAL A 192 18.04 28.04 23.85
C VAL A 192 18.93 28.82 22.89
N VAL A 193 19.25 28.21 21.75
CA VAL A 193 20.07 28.83 20.70
C VAL A 193 19.13 29.40 19.63
N PRO A 194 19.05 30.73 19.47
CA PRO A 194 18.29 31.32 18.37
C PRO A 194 19.05 31.13 17.06
N ILE A 195 18.37 30.64 16.02
CA ILE A 195 18.95 30.51 14.67
C ILE A 195 17.98 31.13 13.67
N SER A 196 18.47 32.08 12.87
CA SER A 196 17.68 32.71 11.81
C SER A 196 17.41 31.74 10.66
N THR A 197 16.40 32.04 9.84
CA THR A 197 16.08 31.22 8.67
C THR A 197 17.22 31.20 7.64
N ALA A 198 17.95 32.30 7.48
CA ALA A 198 19.08 32.42 6.57
C ALA A 198 20.28 31.56 7.02
N GLU A 199 20.64 31.63 8.31
CA GLU A 199 21.70 30.80 8.89
C GLU A 199 21.33 29.31 8.79
N TRP A 200 20.09 28.96 9.13
CA TRP A 200 19.62 27.58 9.04
C TRP A 200 19.70 27.05 7.60
N ASP A 201 19.36 27.87 6.61
CA ASP A 201 19.41 27.50 5.19
C ASP A 201 20.83 27.37 4.63
N ALA A 202 21.80 28.05 5.24
CA ALA A 202 23.22 27.92 4.94
C ALA A 202 23.80 26.62 5.52
N VAL A 203 23.48 26.28 6.77
CA VAL A 203 24.07 25.13 7.48
C VAL A 203 23.32 23.81 7.27
N LYS A 204 22.06 23.85 6.79
CA LYS A 204 21.27 22.62 6.59
C LYS A 204 21.94 21.67 5.61
N PHE A 205 21.93 20.39 5.96
CA PHE A 205 22.34 19.32 5.07
C PHE A 205 21.43 19.25 3.83
N LYS A 206 22.05 19.24 2.64
CA LYS A 206 21.34 19.21 1.33
C LYS A 206 21.72 17.92 0.58
N PRO A 207 20.96 16.83 0.75
CA PRO A 207 21.31 15.58 0.12
C PRO A 207 20.99 15.59 -1.38
N GLU A 208 21.88 14.98 -2.17
CA GLU A 208 21.65 14.73 -3.59
C GLU A 208 20.54 13.68 -3.78
N LYS A 209 19.59 13.98 -4.68
CA LYS A 209 18.53 13.05 -5.13
C LYS A 209 19.18 11.84 -5.81
N GLY A 210 18.79 10.65 -5.40
CA GLY A 210 19.28 9.41 -6.01
C GLY A 210 19.08 8.21 -5.11
N ILE A 211 19.25 7.03 -5.71
CA ILE A 211 19.21 5.75 -5.01
C ILE A 211 20.55 5.07 -5.24
N LYS A 212 21.31 4.87 -4.15
CA LYS A 212 22.65 4.29 -4.18
C LYS A 212 22.67 3.04 -3.30
N VAL A 213 23.20 1.94 -3.82
CA VAL A 213 23.48 0.73 -3.03
C VAL A 213 24.68 1.03 -2.13
N LEU A 214 24.51 0.83 -0.82
CA LEU A 214 25.58 0.95 0.16
C LEU A 214 26.33 -0.37 0.33
N GLY A 215 25.63 -1.50 0.23
CA GLY A 215 26.22 -2.82 0.32
C GLY A 215 25.17 -3.93 0.33
N PHE A 216 25.64 -5.18 0.39
CA PHE A 216 24.80 -6.37 0.53
C PHE A 216 25.08 -7.04 1.87
N THR A 217 24.06 -7.66 2.45
CA THR A 217 24.15 -8.39 3.71
C THR A 217 23.22 -9.60 3.69
N ASP A 218 23.40 -10.55 4.60
CA ASP A 218 22.51 -11.69 4.75
C ASP A 218 21.13 -11.24 5.23
N ALA A 219 20.07 -11.81 4.65
CA ALA A 219 18.68 -11.52 5.02
C ALA A 219 18.40 -11.78 6.51
N SER A 220 19.06 -12.77 7.12
CA SER A 220 18.91 -13.12 8.53
C SER A 220 19.37 -12.02 9.50
N LYS A 221 20.29 -11.15 9.07
CA LYS A 221 20.78 -10.02 9.88
C LYS A 221 19.76 -8.90 10.00
N ILE A 222 18.77 -8.83 9.10
CA ILE A 222 17.75 -7.80 9.10
C ILE A 222 16.45 -8.38 9.63
N LYS A 223 16.15 -8.06 10.90
CA LYS A 223 14.94 -8.55 11.57
C LYS A 223 13.72 -7.73 11.15
N ARG A 224 12.58 -8.41 10.97
CA ARG A 224 11.32 -7.77 10.54
C ARG A 224 10.86 -6.63 11.46
N HIS A 225 11.09 -6.74 12.77
CA HIS A 225 10.72 -5.70 13.74
C HIS A 225 11.55 -4.41 13.62
N CYS A 226 12.66 -4.42 12.88
CA CYS A 226 13.42 -3.22 12.58
C CYS A 226 12.81 -2.40 11.43
N TYR A 227 11.79 -2.90 10.73
CA TYR A 227 11.18 -2.14 9.63
C TYR A 227 10.42 -0.92 10.15
N MET A 228 10.64 0.21 9.49
CA MET A 228 9.93 1.46 9.72
C MET A 228 9.07 1.83 8.52
N LYS A 229 8.03 2.63 8.78
CA LYS A 229 7.21 3.32 7.76
C LYS A 229 6.53 2.38 6.74
N ASP A 230 6.02 2.99 5.67
CA ASP A 230 5.39 2.33 4.52
C ASP A 230 6.39 1.46 3.73
N VAL A 231 5.87 0.43 3.05
CA VAL A 231 6.65 -0.43 2.14
C VAL A 231 6.62 0.15 0.73
N TYR A 232 7.77 0.13 0.07
CA TYR A 232 7.91 0.56 -1.31
C TYR A 232 8.16 -0.64 -2.24
N LEU A 233 7.68 -0.53 -3.48
CA LEU A 233 7.89 -1.51 -4.54
C LEU A 233 8.79 -0.90 -5.60
N PHE A 234 9.91 -1.56 -5.87
CA PHE A 234 10.85 -1.19 -6.93
C PHE A 234 10.59 -2.08 -8.13
N ILE A 235 10.35 -1.46 -9.28
CA ILE A 235 10.23 -2.15 -10.56
C ILE A 235 11.23 -1.57 -11.55
N ALA A 236 11.62 -2.37 -12.54
CA ALA A 236 12.31 -1.83 -13.71
C ALA A 236 11.44 -0.79 -14.43
N GLU A 237 12.07 0.17 -15.09
CA GLU A 237 11.36 1.12 -15.95
C GLU A 237 10.46 0.37 -16.96
N PRO A 238 9.13 0.59 -16.94
CA PRO A 238 8.22 -0.10 -17.86
C PRO A 238 8.59 0.16 -19.32
N GLY A 239 8.68 -0.91 -20.12
CA GLY A 239 9.09 -0.85 -21.52
C GLY A 239 10.60 -0.95 -21.75
N ASN A 240 11.42 -0.89 -20.68
CA ASN A 240 12.87 -1.05 -20.79
C ASN A 240 13.28 -2.51 -20.53
N THR A 241 13.50 -3.26 -21.61
CA THR A 241 13.87 -4.69 -21.55
C THR A 241 15.21 -4.91 -20.86
N ARG A 242 16.21 -4.07 -21.12
CA ARG A 242 17.54 -4.15 -20.48
C ARG A 242 17.45 -3.96 -18.96
N ALA A 243 16.69 -2.95 -18.52
CA ALA A 243 16.49 -2.72 -17.09
C ALA A 243 15.71 -3.86 -16.43
N THR A 244 14.72 -4.43 -17.12
CA THR A 244 13.93 -5.57 -16.62
C THR A 244 14.79 -6.81 -16.42
N LEU A 245 15.66 -7.11 -17.39
CA LEU A 245 16.61 -8.20 -17.31
C LEU A 245 17.59 -8.00 -16.15
N ALA A 246 18.15 -6.80 -16.02
CA ALA A 246 19.11 -6.48 -14.97
C ALA A 246 18.49 -6.57 -13.56
N VAL A 247 17.29 -6.02 -13.37
CA VAL A 247 16.52 -6.14 -12.11
C VAL A 247 16.26 -7.61 -11.77
N SER A 248 15.82 -8.40 -12.74
CA SER A 248 15.50 -9.81 -12.52
C SER A 248 16.74 -10.65 -12.20
N ALA A 249 17.86 -10.40 -12.90
CA ALA A 249 19.13 -11.07 -12.63
C ALA A 249 19.61 -10.80 -11.20
N ILE A 250 19.58 -9.53 -10.75
CA ILE A 250 19.96 -9.16 -9.39
C ILE A 250 19.00 -9.77 -8.36
N ALA A 251 17.68 -9.70 -8.60
CA ALA A 251 16.69 -10.23 -7.67
C ALA A 251 16.85 -11.74 -7.44
N ARG A 252 17.12 -12.50 -8.51
CA ARG A 252 17.35 -13.95 -8.42
C ARG A 252 18.67 -14.28 -7.75
N ALA A 253 19.76 -13.61 -8.11
CA ALA A 253 21.06 -13.80 -7.46
C ALA A 253 20.99 -13.49 -5.95
N MET A 254 20.31 -12.40 -5.57
CA MET A 254 20.08 -12.06 -4.17
C MET A 254 19.28 -13.14 -3.45
N LYS A 255 18.28 -13.74 -4.10
CA LYS A 255 17.50 -14.82 -3.50
C LYS A 255 18.32 -16.10 -3.31
N GLU A 256 19.10 -16.49 -4.30
CA GLU A 256 19.98 -17.68 -4.25
C GLU A 256 21.01 -17.56 -3.14
N MET A 257 21.58 -16.36 -2.94
CA MET A 257 22.57 -16.09 -1.90
C MET A 257 21.97 -15.74 -0.53
N ASN A 258 20.64 -15.79 -0.39
CA ASN A 258 19.92 -15.29 0.80
C ASN A 258 20.37 -13.88 1.23
N ALA A 259 20.64 -13.02 0.25
CA ALA A 259 21.17 -11.67 0.44
C ALA A 259 20.11 -10.60 0.24
N VAL A 260 20.28 -9.48 0.95
CA VAL A 260 19.51 -8.25 0.82
C VAL A 260 20.46 -7.08 0.60
N ALA A 261 19.99 -6.02 -0.07
CA ALA A 261 20.81 -4.84 -0.32
C ALA A 261 20.42 -3.69 0.61
N ILE A 262 21.38 -2.97 1.15
CA ILE A 262 21.14 -1.74 1.92
C ILE A 262 21.27 -0.56 0.97
N LEU A 263 20.26 0.30 0.94
CA LEU A 263 20.20 1.44 0.04
C LEU A 263 20.18 2.76 0.80
N ARG A 264 20.81 3.77 0.21
CA ARG A 264 20.57 5.19 0.47
C ARG A 264 19.57 5.72 -0.55
N CYS A 265 18.44 6.23 -0.10
CA CYS A 265 17.35 6.73 -0.93
C CYS A 265 17.04 8.20 -0.63
N VAL A 266 17.05 9.02 -1.69
CA VAL A 266 16.55 10.40 -1.66
C VAL A 266 15.58 10.55 -2.83
N TRP A 267 14.29 10.61 -2.52
CA TRP A 267 13.22 10.46 -3.50
C TRP A 267 13.02 11.70 -4.37
N ARG A 268 13.20 12.89 -3.79
CA ARG A 268 12.90 14.17 -4.44
C ARG A 268 14.07 15.14 -4.31
N GLN A 269 14.21 16.02 -5.29
CA GLN A 269 15.16 17.14 -5.21
C GLN A 269 14.70 18.09 -4.10
N GLY A 270 15.63 18.53 -3.26
CA GLY A 270 15.32 19.39 -2.10
C GLY A 270 14.72 18.66 -0.90
N GLN A 271 14.63 17.31 -0.92
CA GLN A 271 14.33 16.53 0.28
C GLN A 271 15.45 16.74 1.31
N GLN A 272 15.09 17.06 2.55
CA GLN A 272 16.08 17.40 3.59
C GLN A 272 16.73 16.18 4.24
N ASN A 273 16.01 15.05 4.27
CA ASN A 273 16.45 13.84 4.97
C ASN A 273 16.85 12.74 3.98
N VAL A 274 17.81 11.90 4.38
CA VAL A 274 18.15 10.67 3.68
C VAL A 274 17.34 9.52 4.26
N VAL A 275 16.84 8.63 3.41
CA VAL A 275 16.15 7.42 3.84
C VAL A 275 17.11 6.26 3.61
N VAL A 276 17.46 5.53 4.67
CA VAL A 276 18.20 4.27 4.54
C VAL A 276 17.21 3.12 4.69
N GLY A 277 17.39 2.06 3.91
CA GLY A 277 16.52 0.91 4.02
C GLY A 277 17.07 -0.33 3.35
N VAL A 278 16.36 -1.44 3.55
CA VAL A 278 16.69 -2.73 2.98
C VAL A 278 15.86 -2.98 1.72
N LEU A 279 16.50 -3.52 0.69
CA LEU A 279 15.92 -3.97 -0.56
C LEU A 279 15.93 -5.50 -0.56
N THR A 280 14.73 -6.08 -0.53
CA THR A 280 14.50 -7.53 -0.48
C THR A 280 13.99 -8.03 -1.83
N PRO A 281 14.53 -9.11 -2.39
CA PRO A 281 14.10 -9.62 -3.69
C PRO A 281 12.69 -10.20 -3.63
N ASN A 282 11.87 -9.83 -4.62
CA ASN A 282 10.52 -10.35 -4.81
C ASN A 282 10.42 -11.01 -6.19
N ILE A 283 10.62 -12.32 -6.21
CA ILE A 283 10.58 -13.13 -7.43
C ILE A 283 9.13 -13.44 -7.79
N SER A 284 8.77 -13.16 -9.02
CA SER A 284 7.47 -13.49 -9.58
C SER A 284 7.44 -14.96 -10.01
N GLN A 285 6.40 -15.69 -9.59
CA GLN A 285 6.13 -17.04 -10.11
C GLN A 285 5.49 -17.02 -11.51
N ASN A 286 4.97 -15.86 -11.93
CA ASN A 286 4.30 -15.71 -13.21
C ASN A 286 5.23 -15.05 -14.23
N TYR A 287 5.55 -15.75 -15.32
CA TYR A 287 6.39 -15.26 -16.41
C TYR A 287 5.92 -13.95 -17.04
N LYS A 288 4.64 -13.60 -16.90
CA LYS A 288 4.08 -12.33 -17.40
C LYS A 288 4.36 -11.13 -16.48
N ILE A 289 4.77 -11.37 -15.24
CA ILE A 289 5.04 -10.35 -14.24
C ILE A 289 6.56 -10.36 -13.99
N PRO A 290 7.27 -9.25 -14.25
CA PRO A 290 8.70 -9.20 -14.01
C PRO A 290 9.02 -9.25 -12.51
N ASP A 291 10.23 -9.72 -12.21
CA ASP A 291 10.76 -9.70 -10.85
C ASP A 291 10.89 -8.25 -10.35
N SER A 292 10.83 -8.07 -9.04
CA SER A 292 10.81 -6.75 -8.39
C SER A 292 11.50 -6.80 -7.04
N PHE A 293 11.52 -5.68 -6.33
CA PHE A 293 12.00 -5.65 -4.95
C PHE A 293 11.02 -4.95 -4.01
N TYR A 294 10.99 -5.43 -2.77
CA TYR A 294 10.40 -4.69 -1.66
C TYR A 294 11.46 -3.87 -0.96
N PHE A 295 11.14 -2.61 -0.67
CA PHE A 295 12.00 -1.74 0.10
C PHE A 295 11.32 -1.35 1.41
N ASN A 296 11.99 -1.65 2.52
CA ASN A 296 11.56 -1.33 3.87
C ASN A 296 12.55 -0.33 4.47
N VAL A 297 12.05 0.75 5.06
CA VAL A 297 12.91 1.74 5.72
C VAL A 297 13.51 1.12 6.98
N LEU A 298 14.79 1.38 7.23
CA LEU A 298 15.48 0.96 8.45
C LEU A 298 15.72 2.16 9.37
N PRO A 299 15.82 1.93 10.69
CA PRO A 299 16.12 2.97 11.67
C PRO A 299 17.55 3.47 11.52
N PHE A 300 17.75 4.74 11.84
CA PHE A 300 19.07 5.23 12.24
C PHE A 300 19.36 4.86 13.70
N ALA A 301 20.60 5.06 14.15
CA ALA A 301 20.98 4.75 15.52
C ALA A 301 20.13 5.51 16.54
N GLU A 302 19.74 6.74 16.22
CA GLU A 302 18.92 7.62 17.06
C GLU A 302 17.45 7.19 17.14
N ASP A 303 16.98 6.35 16.20
CA ASP A 303 15.62 5.82 16.20
C ASP A 303 15.48 4.58 17.12
N VAL A 304 16.59 3.93 17.46
CA VAL A 304 16.60 2.71 18.27
C VAL A 304 16.48 3.06 19.75
N ARG A 305 15.56 2.38 20.44
CA ARG A 305 15.38 2.51 21.89
C ARG A 305 15.78 1.21 22.57
N GLU A 306 16.82 1.28 23.38
CA GLU A 306 17.32 0.14 24.13
C GLU A 306 16.62 0.07 25.48
N TYR A 307 15.60 -0.77 25.56
CA TYR A 307 14.94 -1.11 26.82
C TYR A 307 15.45 -2.48 27.29
N GLN A 308 15.93 -2.52 28.53
CA GLN A 308 16.36 -3.75 29.18
C GLN A 308 15.15 -4.40 29.84
N PHE A 309 14.86 -5.65 29.47
CA PHE A 309 13.81 -6.46 30.09
C PHE A 309 14.43 -7.74 30.67
N PRO A 310 13.99 -8.19 31.86
CA PRO A 310 14.45 -9.45 32.41
C PRO A 310 14.00 -10.61 31.50
N SER A 311 14.86 -11.61 31.35
CA SER A 311 14.53 -12.82 30.58
C SER A 311 13.46 -13.62 31.30
N PHE A 312 12.46 -14.13 30.57
CA PHE A 312 11.42 -14.99 31.15
C PHE A 312 12.00 -16.27 31.80
N ASN A 313 13.14 -16.76 31.30
CA ASN A 313 13.82 -17.94 31.86
C ASN A 313 14.48 -17.67 33.23
N SER A 314 14.66 -16.41 33.61
CA SER A 314 15.26 -16.03 34.89
C SER A 314 14.24 -15.93 36.03
N PHE A 315 12.94 -16.07 35.73
CA PHE A 315 11.91 -16.05 36.74
C PHE A 315 11.94 -17.31 37.61
N PRO A 316 11.52 -17.21 38.89
CA PRO A 316 11.45 -18.36 39.79
C PRO A 316 10.64 -19.52 39.19
N ALA A 317 10.98 -20.75 39.60
CA ALA A 317 10.28 -21.96 39.13
C ALA A 317 8.76 -21.91 39.38
N SER A 318 8.30 -21.17 40.39
CA SER A 318 6.88 -20.97 40.67
C SER A 318 6.13 -20.18 39.59
N TRP A 319 6.84 -19.43 38.74
CA TRP A 319 6.28 -18.66 37.63
C TRP A 319 6.54 -19.32 36.27
N GLN A 320 7.32 -20.40 36.24
CA GLN A 320 7.48 -21.19 35.03
C GLN A 320 6.21 -22.02 34.80
N PRO A 321 5.72 -22.13 33.55
CA PRO A 321 4.55 -22.93 33.26
C PRO A 321 4.83 -24.40 33.59
N ASN A 322 3.91 -25.04 34.30
CA ASN A 322 3.97 -26.48 34.50
C ASN A 322 3.47 -27.23 33.25
N ASP A 323 3.69 -28.55 33.19
CA ASP A 323 3.32 -29.38 32.04
C ASP A 323 1.83 -29.31 31.69
N GLN A 324 0.96 -29.17 32.71
CA GLN A 324 -0.48 -29.05 32.49
C GLN A 324 -0.85 -27.71 31.86
N GLN A 325 -0.24 -26.61 32.31
CA GLN A 325 -0.43 -25.28 31.75
C GLN A 325 0.11 -25.19 30.32
N GLN A 326 1.29 -25.76 30.07
CA GLN A 326 1.86 -25.83 28.73
C GLN A 326 0.95 -26.62 27.79
N LYS A 327 0.49 -27.80 28.22
CA LYS A 327 -0.43 -28.62 27.43
C LYS A 327 -1.75 -27.89 27.14
N ALA A 328 -2.34 -27.23 28.15
CA ALA A 328 -3.57 -26.47 27.96
C ALA A 328 -3.38 -25.29 26.99
N ALA A 329 -2.22 -24.62 27.03
CA ALA A 329 -1.88 -23.54 26.10
C ALA A 329 -1.70 -24.08 24.66
N ASP A 330 -1.02 -25.22 24.50
CA ASP A 330 -0.83 -25.86 23.20
C ASP A 330 -2.17 -26.31 22.59
N GLU A 331 -3.05 -26.91 23.39
CA GLU A 331 -4.42 -27.27 22.98
C GLU A 331 -5.23 -26.04 22.57
N LEU A 332 -5.10 -24.92 23.31
CA LEU A 332 -5.77 -23.67 22.97
C LEU A 332 -5.28 -23.10 21.62
N VAL A 333 -3.97 -23.11 21.37
CA VAL A 333 -3.39 -22.64 20.10
C VAL A 333 -3.88 -23.51 18.94
N GLN A 334 -3.94 -24.84 19.12
CA GLN A 334 -4.44 -25.76 18.10
C GLN A 334 -5.93 -25.55 17.81
N MET A 335 -6.76 -25.34 18.84
CA MET A 335 -8.20 -25.08 18.67
C MET A 335 -8.48 -23.76 17.95
N LEU A 336 -7.61 -22.75 18.12
CA LEU A 336 -7.76 -21.42 17.53
C LEU A 336 -6.91 -21.22 16.26
N ASP A 337 -6.46 -22.30 15.63
CA ASP A 337 -5.75 -22.22 14.35
C ASP A 337 -6.65 -21.59 13.28
N LEU A 338 -6.15 -20.52 12.65
CA LEU A 338 -6.84 -19.80 11.60
C LEU A 338 -6.56 -20.38 10.20
N ALA A 339 -5.73 -21.42 10.07
CA ALA A 339 -5.45 -22.06 8.78
C ALA A 339 -5.47 -23.61 8.82
N PRO A 340 -6.49 -24.27 9.39
CA PRO A 340 -6.48 -25.72 9.64
C PRO A 340 -6.47 -26.58 8.36
N SER A 341 -6.93 -26.03 7.24
CA SER A 341 -6.93 -26.71 5.92
C SER A 341 -5.87 -26.15 4.96
N GLY A 342 -4.92 -25.36 5.47
CA GLY A 342 -3.97 -24.57 4.67
C GLY A 342 -4.60 -23.36 3.96
N LYS A 343 -5.91 -23.14 4.12
CA LYS A 343 -6.60 -21.92 3.71
C LYS A 343 -6.85 -21.04 4.92
N GLU A 344 -6.39 -19.79 4.83
CA GLU A 344 -6.61 -18.78 5.87
C GLU A 344 -8.12 -18.52 6.02
N ALA A 345 -8.65 -18.77 7.22
CA ALA A 345 -10.06 -18.63 7.54
C ALA A 345 -10.49 -17.15 7.62
N LEU A 346 -9.57 -16.29 8.06
CA LEU A 346 -9.74 -14.85 8.10
C LEU A 346 -8.86 -14.22 7.02
N LEU A 347 -9.40 -13.27 6.27
CA LEU A 347 -8.70 -12.62 5.16
C LEU A 347 -8.51 -11.12 5.44
N PRO A 348 -7.69 -10.75 6.44
CA PRO A 348 -7.58 -9.36 6.89
C PRO A 348 -7.08 -8.42 5.80
N GLU A 349 -6.24 -8.88 4.88
CA GLU A 349 -5.79 -8.08 3.72
C GLU A 349 -6.93 -7.68 2.77
N PHE A 350 -8.04 -8.42 2.83
CA PHE A 350 -9.24 -8.17 2.04
C PHE A 350 -10.34 -7.51 2.87
N THR A 351 -10.20 -7.42 4.20
CA THR A 351 -11.17 -6.74 5.06
C THR A 351 -10.87 -5.23 5.05
N PRO A 352 -11.84 -4.37 4.67
CA PRO A 352 -11.64 -2.92 4.72
C PRO A 352 -11.54 -2.44 6.18
N ASN A 353 -10.89 -1.31 6.40
CA ASN A 353 -10.87 -0.69 7.72
C ASN A 353 -12.32 -0.32 8.11
N PRO A 354 -12.90 -0.89 9.17
CA PRO A 354 -14.32 -0.67 9.52
C PRO A 354 -14.61 0.75 9.96
N VAL A 355 -13.57 1.54 10.28
CA VAL A 355 -13.74 2.96 10.61
C VAL A 355 -14.04 3.76 9.34
N LEU A 356 -13.36 3.47 8.22
CA LEU A 356 -13.48 4.19 6.93
C LEU A 356 -14.78 3.85 6.19
#